data_AF-C1MTF6-F1
#
_entry.id   AF-C1MTF6-F1
#
_cell.length_a   1.000
_cell.length_b   1.000
_cell.length_c   1.000
_cell.angle_alpha   90.00
_cell.angle_beta   90.00
_cell.angle_gamma   90.00
#
_symmetry.space_group_name_H-M   'P 1'
#
loop_
_entity.id
_entity.type
_entity.pdbx_description
1 polymer ?
#
loop_
_entity_poly.entity_id
_entity_poly.type
_entity_poly.pdbx_seq_one_letter_code
_entity_poly.pdbx_strand_id
1 'polypeptide(L)'
;MASVAAARGVVRGDGLARGRARRRLLLRHGGRRSTTSSSSSSSSSSAAVDADADADAAVRELLAWATSDALTLSPKVTVGVSPTTNARGLIATERMREGEDVLILPASSTAFDAAYARDDRDLGLKDAIDAYERDPNRGGDVTPEVALALLVALTRRHPEKTPFGSYVGALPTTPGGDSPLSFTDATTSALLEILPLSLVDAIDRARSDLYQLWDVAAAVMDLVVVPGADPLLTSSSSSSSSSSSSSSSSVSASTATPTESELTVDEFFAAWMAIRSRAITFRVLRGDDGVVDARRCMVPVVDFMNHACAPPPGGVGVGDGVHAGPVVTMRRVPVYTSPRTTASARTTTTAGGGASSVAWTTTRAVEPGEEVTWGYGDLSNEELWLWYGFVPDPPAHAGSAVTFSLPEAALRAGLASVASGDSEEEAAARESLLVKAGAFSVEEGEEGEEEGGASARALQFELKLGTPPAVLAGISGVMCCAGDEAMAMAKTFAPPPPAEDDARDAGADDWTGEIFARVTPQSASSSSSSPPPPKSIRVQLCDESKRRAGKYLEYVLGQVEPIVCGGLSDEDARAMDVPEEVDAATWAAAIRVRAGAVAVFRSVDAFTSETADKAWIERAVYDLIK
;
A
#
# COMPACT_ATOMS: atom_id res chain seq x y z
N MET A 1 12.26 -16.32 -36.67
CA MET A 1 12.93 -16.13 -37.99
C MET A 1 12.42 -14.84 -38.64
N ALA A 2 13.35 -14.00 -39.11
CA ALA A 2 13.21 -12.71 -39.82
C ALA A 2 12.69 -11.53 -38.95
N SER A 3 13.53 -10.63 -38.42
CA SER A 3 14.39 -9.58 -39.04
C SER A 3 13.73 -8.21 -38.95
N VAL A 4 14.18 -7.43 -37.97
CA VAL A 4 13.88 -5.99 -37.78
C VAL A 4 14.92 -5.19 -38.56
N ALA A 5 14.46 -4.34 -39.48
CA ALA A 5 15.28 -3.40 -40.22
C ALA A 5 15.14 -1.99 -39.65
N ALA A 6 16.31 -1.37 -39.40
CA ALA A 6 16.48 -0.01 -38.92
C ALA A 6 16.06 1.04 -39.95
N ALA A 7 15.53 2.18 -39.47
CA ALA A 7 15.47 3.42 -40.24
C ALA A 7 15.86 4.62 -39.37
N ARG A 8 17.10 5.08 -39.56
CA ARG A 8 17.59 6.41 -39.17
C ARG A 8 16.97 7.46 -40.11
N GLY A 9 16.45 8.55 -39.55
CA GLY A 9 16.01 9.73 -40.30
C GLY A 9 16.45 11.02 -39.62
N VAL A 10 17.53 11.60 -40.12
CA VAL A 10 18.04 12.94 -39.80
C VAL A 10 17.21 13.98 -40.57
N VAL A 11 16.65 14.99 -39.90
CA VAL A 11 16.26 16.26 -40.55
C VAL A 11 16.63 17.43 -39.64
N ARG A 12 17.59 18.24 -40.08
CA ARG A 12 17.79 19.64 -39.69
C ARG A 12 16.81 20.51 -40.50
N GLY A 13 16.23 21.53 -39.86
CA GLY A 13 15.51 22.60 -40.53
C GLY A 13 15.29 23.78 -39.59
N ASP A 14 15.82 24.93 -39.97
CA ASP A 14 15.97 26.17 -39.20
C ASP A 14 14.65 26.88 -38.82
N GLY A 15 14.81 27.81 -37.88
CA GLY A 15 13.75 28.57 -37.23
C GLY A 15 12.94 29.53 -38.11
N LEU A 16 11.85 30.03 -37.53
CA LEU A 16 11.34 31.37 -37.79
C LEU A 16 10.42 31.82 -36.65
N ALA A 17 10.73 33.01 -36.15
CA ALA A 17 9.99 33.75 -35.15
C ALA A 17 8.65 34.33 -35.69
N ARG A 18 7.83 34.82 -34.74
CA ARG A 18 6.60 35.65 -34.82
C ARG A 18 5.36 34.85 -34.41
N GLY A 19 4.46 35.32 -33.55
CA GLY A 19 4.31 36.62 -32.91
C GLY A 19 3.02 36.62 -32.09
N ARG A 20 3.05 37.32 -30.96
CA ARG A 20 1.90 37.58 -30.08
C ARG A 20 0.74 38.18 -30.86
N ALA A 21 -0.44 37.58 -30.77
CA ALA A 21 -1.71 38.23 -31.10
C ALA A 21 -2.67 38.12 -29.92
N ARG A 22 -2.69 39.18 -29.11
CA ARG A 22 -3.75 39.48 -28.16
C ARG A 22 -5.07 39.64 -28.92
N ARG A 23 -6.13 38.93 -28.55
CA ARG A 23 -7.51 39.39 -28.77
C ARG A 23 -8.25 39.45 -27.43
N ARG A 24 -8.39 40.69 -26.95
CA ARG A 24 -9.48 41.09 -26.08
C ARG A 24 -10.76 41.09 -26.92
N LEU A 25 -11.82 40.50 -26.40
CA LEU A 25 -13.18 40.89 -26.76
C LEU A 25 -14.01 40.98 -25.48
N LEU A 26 -14.51 42.20 -25.26
CA LEU A 26 -15.33 42.62 -24.14
C LEU A 26 -16.80 42.26 -24.40
N LEU A 27 -17.47 41.79 -23.34
CA LEU A 27 -18.82 42.14 -22.88
C LEU A 27 -19.91 42.44 -23.94
N ARG A 28 -21.02 41.67 -23.91
CA ARG A 28 -22.30 42.13 -23.31
C ARG A 28 -23.46 41.13 -23.42
N HIS A 29 -24.18 41.05 -22.29
CA HIS A 29 -25.62 40.90 -22.07
C HIS A 29 -26.43 39.75 -22.69
N GLY A 30 -27.06 38.99 -21.77
CA GLY A 30 -28.52 38.99 -21.64
C GLY A 30 -29.25 37.84 -22.31
N GLY A 31 -29.59 36.82 -21.52
CA GLY A 31 -30.44 35.71 -21.99
C GLY A 31 -31.03 34.90 -20.84
N ARG A 32 -32.05 35.46 -20.17
CA ARG A 32 -33.02 34.68 -19.40
C ARG A 32 -33.66 33.64 -20.33
N ARG A 33 -33.54 32.34 -19.99
CA ARG A 33 -34.47 31.31 -20.45
C ARG A 33 -34.82 30.37 -19.29
N SER A 34 -36.01 30.59 -18.77
CA SER A 34 -36.86 29.63 -18.09
C SER A 34 -37.44 28.65 -19.11
N THR A 35 -37.39 27.36 -18.82
CA THR A 35 -38.25 26.23 -19.26
C THR A 35 -37.44 24.95 -19.01
N THR A 36 -37.90 23.85 -18.45
CA THR A 36 -39.22 23.41 -17.96
C THR A 36 -38.89 22.10 -17.24
N SER A 37 -39.40 21.94 -16.02
CA SER A 37 -39.41 20.69 -15.27
C SER A 37 -40.13 19.59 -16.05
N SER A 38 -39.40 18.55 -16.45
CA SER A 38 -39.96 17.26 -16.84
C SER A 38 -39.79 16.30 -15.67
N SER A 39 -40.91 16.09 -14.98
CA SER A 39 -41.14 15.10 -13.94
C SER A 39 -41.06 13.68 -14.50
N SER A 40 -40.05 12.94 -14.07
CA SER A 40 -39.99 11.48 -14.16
C SER A 40 -39.31 10.94 -12.89
N SER A 41 -40.07 10.89 -11.80
CA SER A 41 -39.68 10.33 -10.51
C SER A 41 -40.89 9.62 -9.91
N SER A 42 -40.79 8.31 -9.71
CA SER A 42 -41.60 7.63 -8.68
C SER A 42 -41.20 6.18 -8.37
N SER A 43 -40.23 5.55 -9.06
CA SER A 43 -39.84 4.16 -8.76
C SER A 43 -38.41 3.98 -8.20
N SER A 44 -37.49 4.92 -8.40
CA SER A 44 -36.12 4.82 -7.86
C SER A 44 -35.93 5.41 -6.46
N SER A 45 -36.84 6.27 -6.00
CA SER A 45 -36.69 6.96 -4.71
C SER A 45 -37.15 6.14 -3.51
N SER A 46 -38.04 5.14 -3.67
CA SER A 46 -38.44 4.28 -2.56
C SER A 46 -37.36 3.25 -2.23
N ALA A 47 -36.80 2.61 -3.26
CA ALA A 47 -35.77 1.58 -3.08
C ALA A 47 -34.48 2.11 -2.42
N ALA A 48 -34.08 3.34 -2.71
CA ALA A 48 -32.91 3.97 -2.06
C ALA A 48 -33.19 4.32 -0.59
N VAL A 49 -34.41 4.80 -0.27
CA VAL A 49 -34.82 5.11 1.10
C VAL A 49 -34.96 3.85 1.94
N ASP A 50 -35.47 2.76 1.35
CA ASP A 50 -35.59 1.47 2.03
C ASP A 50 -34.21 0.85 2.31
N ALA A 51 -33.27 0.93 1.35
CA ALA A 51 -31.89 0.45 1.52
C ALA A 51 -31.11 1.22 2.60
N ASP A 52 -31.29 2.54 2.70
CA ASP A 52 -30.69 3.36 3.75
C ASP A 52 -31.26 3.02 5.14
N ALA A 53 -32.57 2.77 5.23
CA ALA A 53 -33.23 2.38 6.47
C ALA A 53 -32.80 0.99 6.97
N ASP A 54 -32.62 0.03 6.06
CA ASP A 54 -32.13 -1.31 6.38
C ASP A 54 -30.67 -1.29 6.84
N ALA A 55 -29.82 -0.51 6.18
CA ALA A 55 -28.43 -0.32 6.60
C ALA A 55 -28.30 0.38 7.96
N ASP A 56 -29.19 1.34 8.28
CA ASP A 56 -29.27 1.95 9.61
C ASP A 56 -29.78 0.98 10.69
N ALA A 57 -30.61 0.00 10.32
CA ALA A 57 -31.00 -1.07 11.23
C ALA A 57 -29.82 -2.02 11.52
N ALA A 58 -29.09 -2.44 10.50
CA ALA A 58 -27.89 -3.27 10.64
C ALA A 58 -26.82 -2.60 11.51
N VAL A 59 -26.60 -1.29 11.34
CA VAL A 59 -25.67 -0.52 12.19
C VAL A 59 -26.09 -0.52 13.65
N ARG A 60 -27.39 -0.43 13.94
CA ARG A 60 -27.89 -0.46 15.33
C ARG A 60 -27.63 -1.82 15.98
N GLU A 61 -27.86 -2.90 15.25
CA GLU A 61 -27.57 -4.27 15.70
C GLU A 61 -26.07 -4.47 15.91
N LEU A 62 -25.23 -3.98 14.99
CA LEU A 62 -23.77 -3.97 15.12
C LEU A 62 -23.31 -3.27 16.41
N LEU A 63 -23.80 -2.07 16.69
CA LEU A 63 -23.39 -1.32 17.88
C LEU A 63 -23.83 -2.01 19.19
N ALA A 64 -25.02 -2.62 19.19
CA ALA A 64 -25.51 -3.40 20.31
C ALA A 64 -24.63 -4.65 20.54
N TRP A 65 -24.30 -5.37 19.46
CA TRP A 65 -23.42 -6.53 19.50
C TRP A 65 -22.02 -6.16 19.97
N ALA A 66 -21.40 -5.13 19.42
CA ALA A 66 -20.05 -4.70 19.77
C ALA A 66 -19.94 -4.35 21.26
N THR A 67 -20.95 -3.67 21.81
CA THR A 67 -21.03 -3.38 23.26
C THR A 67 -21.15 -4.65 24.09
N SER A 68 -21.91 -5.65 23.63
CA SER A 68 -22.01 -6.95 24.30
C SER A 68 -20.70 -7.74 24.26
N ASP A 69 -19.88 -7.50 23.25
CA ASP A 69 -18.54 -8.06 23.03
C ASP A 69 -17.42 -7.20 23.68
N ALA A 70 -17.78 -6.41 24.70
CA ALA A 70 -16.89 -5.59 25.51
C ALA A 70 -16.23 -4.38 24.81
N LEU A 71 -16.50 -4.11 23.52
CA LEU A 71 -16.07 -2.87 22.88
C LEU A 71 -16.74 -1.69 23.57
N THR A 72 -15.95 -0.69 23.97
CA THR A 72 -16.47 0.55 24.54
C THR A 72 -16.40 1.64 23.50
N LEU A 73 -17.56 2.11 23.05
CA LEU A 73 -17.69 3.28 22.17
C LEU A 73 -18.07 4.51 23.00
N SER A 74 -17.46 5.66 22.73
CA SER A 74 -17.85 6.92 23.36
C SER A 74 -19.31 7.25 23.03
N PRO A 75 -20.14 7.70 24.00
CA PRO A 75 -21.52 8.10 23.72
C PRO A 75 -21.60 9.35 22.83
N LYS A 76 -20.47 10.03 22.60
CA LYS A 76 -20.36 11.21 21.74
C LYS A 76 -20.10 10.89 20.28
N VAL A 77 -20.09 9.61 19.90
CA VAL A 77 -19.91 9.19 18.52
C VAL A 77 -20.98 8.17 18.12
N THR A 78 -21.32 8.17 16.84
CA THR A 78 -22.19 7.15 16.23
C THR A 78 -21.62 6.77 14.87
N VAL A 79 -22.02 5.62 14.35
CA VAL A 79 -21.88 5.35 12.92
C VAL A 79 -22.97 6.13 12.19
N GLY A 80 -22.60 6.89 11.17
CA GLY A 80 -23.51 7.70 10.35
C GLY A 80 -22.95 7.89 8.95
N VAL A 81 -23.56 8.78 8.17
CA VAL A 81 -23.05 9.16 6.84
C VAL A 81 -22.14 10.38 6.99
N SER A 82 -20.92 10.28 6.46
CA SER A 82 -19.95 11.36 6.47
C SER A 82 -20.42 12.52 5.59
N PRO A 83 -20.39 13.76 6.10
CA PRO A 83 -20.76 14.93 5.31
C PRO A 83 -19.72 15.25 4.22
N THR A 84 -18.51 14.70 4.31
CA THR A 84 -17.41 14.98 3.37
C THR A 84 -17.33 13.93 2.26
N THR A 85 -17.49 12.65 2.60
CA THR A 85 -17.33 11.54 1.64
C THR A 85 -18.65 10.93 1.20
N ASN A 86 -19.76 11.24 1.88
CA ASN A 86 -21.05 10.54 1.72
C ASN A 86 -20.98 9.02 1.96
N ALA A 87 -19.85 8.52 2.47
CA ALA A 87 -19.68 7.14 2.89
C ALA A 87 -20.05 7.00 4.37
N ARG A 88 -20.32 5.78 4.83
CA ARG A 88 -20.49 5.53 6.27
C ARG A 88 -19.17 5.80 7.00
N GLY A 89 -19.29 6.47 8.15
CA GLY A 89 -18.18 6.95 8.97
C GLY A 89 -18.55 7.00 10.45
N LEU A 90 -17.57 7.15 11.35
CA LEU A 90 -17.85 7.58 12.72
C LEU A 90 -18.05 9.10 12.75
N ILE A 91 -19.17 9.55 13.31
CA ILE A 91 -19.55 10.96 13.38
C ILE A 91 -19.68 11.38 14.84
N ALA A 92 -19.06 12.50 15.19
CA ALA A 92 -19.21 13.10 16.51
C ALA A 92 -20.63 13.67 16.67
N THR A 93 -21.40 13.17 17.64
CA THR A 93 -22.72 13.70 18.01
C THR A 93 -22.60 14.86 19.00
N GLU A 94 -21.50 14.90 19.75
CA GLU A 94 -21.15 15.95 20.69
C GLU A 94 -19.68 16.32 20.55
N ARG A 95 -19.30 17.47 21.10
CA ARG A 95 -17.91 17.93 21.09
C ARG A 95 -17.01 16.96 21.88
N MET A 96 -15.95 16.48 21.22
CA MET A 96 -14.88 15.71 21.85
C MET A 96 -13.67 16.61 22.14
N ARG A 97 -13.03 16.40 23.28
CA ARG A 97 -11.79 17.11 23.65
C ARG A 97 -10.58 16.33 23.15
N GLU A 98 -9.50 17.02 22.85
CA GLU A 98 -8.20 16.39 22.64
C GLU A 98 -7.84 15.45 23.81
N GLY A 99 -7.34 14.26 23.50
CA GLY A 99 -7.00 13.24 24.49
C GLY A 99 -8.19 12.41 24.97
N GLU A 100 -9.41 12.68 24.50
CA GLU A 100 -10.60 11.86 24.79
C GLU A 100 -10.58 10.58 23.96
N ASP A 101 -10.89 9.44 24.59
CA ASP A 101 -10.98 8.15 23.90
C ASP A 101 -12.29 8.07 23.11
N VAL A 102 -12.18 7.79 21.81
CA VAL A 102 -13.32 7.54 20.91
C VAL A 102 -13.85 6.14 21.11
N LEU A 103 -12.95 5.16 21.12
CA LEU A 103 -13.28 3.77 21.34
C LEU A 103 -12.14 3.04 22.04
N ILE A 104 -12.50 2.03 22.82
CA ILE A 104 -11.57 1.12 23.49
C ILE A 104 -11.95 -0.30 23.10
N LEU A 105 -10.98 -1.03 22.56
CA LEU A 105 -11.06 -2.44 22.19
C LEU A 105 -10.23 -3.26 23.19
N PRO A 106 -10.86 -3.93 24.17
CA PRO A 106 -10.19 -4.89 25.02
C PRO A 106 -9.66 -6.10 24.23
N ALA A 107 -8.58 -6.73 24.69
CA ALA A 107 -8.13 -8.02 24.13
C ALA A 107 -9.14 -9.16 24.29
N SER A 108 -10.19 -8.98 25.11
CA SER A 108 -11.30 -9.92 25.23
C SER A 108 -12.36 -9.75 24.15
N SER A 109 -12.35 -8.64 23.39
CA SER A 109 -13.25 -8.45 22.28
C SER A 109 -12.88 -9.36 21.12
N THR A 110 -13.90 -9.84 20.43
CA THR A 110 -13.79 -10.69 19.27
C THR A 110 -13.21 -9.89 18.10
N ALA A 111 -12.00 -10.25 17.68
CA ALA A 111 -11.41 -9.82 16.43
C ALA A 111 -11.49 -10.99 15.44
N PHE A 112 -12.18 -10.80 14.31
CA PHE A 112 -12.39 -11.87 13.35
C PHE A 112 -11.17 -12.00 12.44
N ASP A 113 -10.33 -13.00 12.73
CA ASP A 113 -9.13 -13.32 11.97
C ASP A 113 -9.28 -14.66 11.22
N ALA A 114 -8.23 -15.07 10.51
CA ALA A 114 -8.23 -16.34 9.79
C ALA A 114 -8.33 -17.57 10.71
N ALA A 115 -7.91 -17.47 11.98
CA ALA A 115 -8.05 -18.56 12.94
C ALA A 115 -9.52 -18.70 13.34
N TYR A 116 -10.21 -17.59 13.61
CA TYR A 116 -11.65 -17.58 13.82
C TYR A 116 -12.40 -18.23 12.64
N ALA A 117 -12.06 -17.84 11.40
CA ALA A 117 -12.68 -18.41 10.20
C ALA A 117 -12.45 -19.93 10.06
N ARG A 118 -11.24 -20.41 10.36
CA ARG A 118 -10.89 -21.83 10.31
C ARG A 118 -11.52 -22.67 11.43
N ASP A 119 -11.89 -22.03 12.53
CA ASP A 119 -12.56 -22.66 13.66
C ASP A 119 -14.10 -22.56 13.61
N ASP A 120 -14.66 -21.88 12.59
CA ASP A 120 -16.09 -21.70 12.42
C ASP A 120 -16.83 -23.03 12.19
N ARG A 121 -17.77 -23.34 13.09
CA ARG A 121 -18.63 -24.52 12.99
C ARG A 121 -20.07 -24.17 12.66
N ASP A 122 -20.46 -22.92 12.88
CA ASP A 122 -21.84 -22.48 12.73
C ASP A 122 -22.24 -22.35 11.25
N LEU A 123 -21.27 -22.06 10.37
CA LEU A 123 -21.44 -22.05 8.91
C LEU A 123 -20.81 -23.29 8.25
N GLY A 124 -20.30 -24.24 9.02
CA GLY A 124 -19.67 -25.46 8.51
C GLY A 124 -18.32 -25.24 7.81
N LEU A 125 -17.74 -24.04 7.91
CA LEU A 125 -16.52 -23.67 7.18
C LEU A 125 -15.30 -24.47 7.65
N LYS A 126 -15.19 -24.76 8.95
CA LYS A 126 -14.13 -25.59 9.51
C LYS A 126 -14.03 -26.95 8.83
N ASP A 127 -15.16 -27.67 8.77
CA ASP A 127 -15.18 -29.03 8.27
C ASP A 127 -14.87 -29.06 6.76
N ALA A 128 -15.32 -28.05 6.01
CA ALA A 128 -15.03 -27.87 4.60
C ALA A 128 -13.54 -27.60 4.34
N ILE A 129 -12.92 -26.66 5.09
CA ILE A 129 -11.48 -26.39 5.00
C ILE A 129 -10.68 -27.64 5.36
N ASP A 130 -11.00 -28.30 6.48
CA ASP A 130 -10.27 -29.51 6.89
C ASP A 130 -10.44 -30.64 5.85
N ALA A 131 -11.58 -30.75 5.18
CA ALA A 131 -11.80 -31.71 4.11
C ALA A 131 -10.98 -31.42 2.87
N TYR A 132 -10.96 -30.16 2.42
CA TYR A 132 -10.14 -29.70 1.31
C TYR A 132 -8.63 -29.89 1.59
N GLU A 133 -8.16 -29.51 2.78
CA GLU A 133 -6.76 -29.64 3.19
C GLU A 133 -6.32 -31.09 3.46
N ARG A 134 -7.27 -32.02 3.59
CA ARG A 134 -6.97 -33.46 3.66
C ARG A 134 -6.76 -34.09 2.28
N ASP A 135 -7.24 -33.47 1.21
CA ASP A 135 -7.02 -33.97 -0.15
C ASP A 135 -5.57 -33.71 -0.60
N PRO A 136 -4.79 -34.76 -0.92
CA PRO A 136 -3.44 -34.61 -1.44
C PRO A 136 -3.38 -34.03 -2.86
N ASN A 137 -4.49 -34.03 -3.60
CA ASN A 137 -4.59 -33.53 -4.97
C ASN A 137 -5.21 -32.13 -5.06
N ARG A 138 -5.32 -31.42 -3.93
CA ARG A 138 -5.88 -30.06 -3.90
C ARG A 138 -5.07 -29.09 -4.76
N GLY A 139 -5.76 -28.11 -5.34
CA GLY A 139 -5.18 -27.14 -6.29
C GLY A 139 -4.31 -26.04 -5.67
N GLY A 140 -4.33 -25.90 -4.34
CA GLY A 140 -3.58 -24.89 -3.60
C GLY A 140 -3.91 -24.92 -2.10
N ASP A 141 -3.20 -24.13 -1.30
CA ASP A 141 -3.46 -24.02 0.14
C ASP A 141 -4.51 -22.94 0.43
N VAL A 142 -5.31 -23.14 1.47
CA VAL A 142 -6.28 -22.15 1.93
C VAL A 142 -5.53 -21.02 2.66
N THR A 143 -5.33 -19.89 2.00
CA THR A 143 -4.64 -18.76 2.62
C THR A 143 -5.48 -18.12 3.74
N PRO A 144 -4.88 -17.34 4.66
CA PRO A 144 -5.64 -16.56 5.63
C PRO A 144 -6.69 -15.65 5.01
N GLU A 145 -6.39 -15.07 3.85
CA GLU A 145 -7.33 -14.22 3.12
C GLU A 145 -8.51 -15.02 2.55
N VAL A 146 -8.28 -16.22 1.99
CA VAL A 146 -9.35 -17.10 1.49
C VAL A 146 -10.27 -17.54 2.62
N ALA A 147 -9.72 -18.01 3.74
CA ALA A 147 -10.54 -18.44 4.89
C ALA A 147 -11.44 -17.31 5.38
N LEU A 148 -10.90 -16.10 5.53
CA LEU A 148 -11.66 -14.96 6.00
C LEU A 148 -12.69 -14.47 4.95
N ALA A 149 -12.37 -14.54 3.66
CA ALA A 149 -13.29 -14.16 2.57
C ALA A 149 -14.48 -15.12 2.51
N LEU A 150 -14.23 -16.42 2.66
CA LEU A 150 -15.28 -17.43 2.76
C LEU A 150 -16.18 -17.21 3.98
N LEU A 151 -15.59 -16.85 5.13
CA LEU A 151 -16.38 -16.50 6.32
C LEU A 151 -17.31 -15.31 6.04
N VAL A 152 -16.82 -14.25 5.41
CA VAL A 152 -17.62 -13.08 5.03
C VAL A 152 -18.74 -13.47 4.04
N ALA A 153 -18.43 -14.23 3.00
CA ALA A 153 -19.41 -14.66 1.99
C ALA A 153 -20.51 -15.53 2.61
N LEU A 154 -20.15 -16.56 3.37
CA LEU A 154 -21.12 -17.44 4.04
C LEU A 154 -21.97 -16.68 5.06
N THR A 155 -21.36 -15.75 5.81
CA THR A 155 -22.10 -14.90 6.75
C THR A 155 -23.10 -13.98 6.04
N ARG A 156 -22.80 -13.49 4.82
CA ARG A 156 -23.77 -12.73 4.02
C ARG A 156 -24.99 -13.58 3.64
N ARG A 157 -24.79 -14.87 3.37
CA ARG A 157 -25.88 -15.80 3.04
C ARG A 157 -26.72 -16.17 4.26
N HIS A 158 -26.08 -16.32 5.41
CA HIS A 158 -26.69 -16.81 6.66
C HIS A 158 -26.33 -15.93 7.87
N PRO A 159 -26.71 -14.64 7.87
CA PRO A 159 -26.29 -13.69 8.91
C PRO A 159 -26.78 -14.07 10.31
N GLU A 160 -27.87 -14.82 10.44
CA GLU A 160 -28.44 -15.24 11.72
C GLU A 160 -27.68 -16.39 12.41
N LYS A 161 -26.77 -17.06 11.70
CA LYS A 161 -26.04 -18.24 12.21
C LYS A 161 -24.82 -17.90 13.04
N THR A 162 -24.26 -16.70 12.87
CA THR A 162 -22.99 -16.31 13.50
C THR A 162 -23.09 -14.92 14.14
N PRO A 163 -22.41 -14.67 15.27
CA PRO A 163 -22.27 -13.33 15.83
C PRO A 163 -21.64 -12.31 14.86
N PHE A 164 -20.93 -12.79 13.82
CA PHE A 164 -20.36 -11.96 12.77
C PHE A 164 -21.42 -11.33 11.83
N GLY A 165 -22.65 -11.86 11.84
CA GLY A 165 -23.74 -11.47 10.96
C GLY A 165 -24.11 -10.00 11.04
N SER A 166 -24.27 -9.45 12.26
CA SER A 166 -24.61 -8.03 12.45
C SER A 166 -23.53 -7.10 11.89
N TYR A 167 -22.26 -7.50 11.95
CA TYR A 167 -21.17 -6.74 11.36
C TYR A 167 -21.18 -6.82 9.83
N VAL A 168 -21.27 -8.04 9.28
CA VAL A 168 -21.29 -8.25 7.82
C VAL A 168 -22.50 -7.58 7.17
N GLY A 169 -23.67 -7.58 7.82
CA GLY A 169 -24.87 -6.88 7.34
C GLY A 169 -24.73 -5.36 7.34
N ALA A 170 -23.81 -4.80 8.12
CA ALA A 170 -23.52 -3.36 8.14
C ALA A 170 -22.42 -2.95 7.13
N LEU A 171 -21.73 -3.91 6.50
CA LEU A 171 -20.73 -3.63 5.47
C LEU A 171 -21.39 -3.13 4.18
N PRO A 172 -20.66 -2.37 3.34
CA PRO A 172 -21.15 -1.98 2.01
C PRO A 172 -21.57 -3.21 1.18
N THR A 173 -22.67 -3.08 0.43
CA THR A 173 -23.18 -4.15 -0.43
C THR A 173 -22.26 -4.44 -1.61
N THR A 174 -21.58 -3.40 -2.12
CA THR A 174 -20.59 -3.48 -3.22
C THR A 174 -19.19 -2.98 -2.77
N PRO A 175 -18.50 -3.70 -1.87
CA PRO A 175 -17.13 -3.34 -1.49
C PRO A 175 -16.23 -3.40 -2.72
N GLY A 176 -15.40 -2.36 -2.91
CA GLY A 176 -14.48 -2.29 -4.04
C GLY A 176 -15.11 -1.89 -5.38
N GLY A 177 -16.38 -1.45 -5.42
CA GLY A 177 -17.01 -0.96 -6.65
C GLY A 177 -16.24 0.17 -7.33
N ASP A 178 -15.65 1.07 -6.54
CA ASP A 178 -14.85 2.21 -7.02
C ASP A 178 -13.35 1.89 -7.19
N SER A 179 -12.94 0.63 -6.92
CA SER A 179 -11.58 0.17 -7.14
C SER A 179 -11.33 -0.09 -8.63
N PRO A 180 -10.15 0.22 -9.17
CA PRO A 180 -9.73 -0.19 -10.51
C PRO A 180 -9.83 -1.70 -10.80
N LEU A 181 -9.90 -2.54 -9.76
CA LEU A 181 -10.11 -3.97 -9.94
C LEU A 181 -11.48 -4.30 -10.55
N SER A 182 -12.49 -3.46 -10.36
CA SER A 182 -13.83 -3.64 -10.94
C SER A 182 -13.95 -3.13 -12.38
N PHE A 183 -12.92 -2.43 -12.89
CA PHE A 183 -12.98 -1.80 -14.21
C PHE A 183 -13.08 -2.83 -15.33
N THR A 184 -13.85 -2.51 -16.35
CA THR A 184 -13.83 -3.32 -17.58
C THR A 184 -12.51 -3.12 -18.32
N ASP A 185 -12.14 -4.07 -19.18
CA ASP A 185 -10.94 -3.93 -20.02
C ASP A 185 -11.00 -2.68 -20.91
N ALA A 186 -12.21 -2.27 -21.33
CA ALA A 186 -12.44 -1.04 -22.09
C ALA A 186 -12.13 0.21 -21.24
N THR A 187 -12.62 0.25 -20.00
CA THR A 187 -12.33 1.34 -19.04
C THR A 187 -10.84 1.41 -18.72
N THR A 188 -10.19 0.27 -18.43
CA THR A 188 -8.74 0.22 -18.19
C THR A 188 -7.96 0.70 -19.41
N SER A 189 -8.31 0.23 -20.61
CA SER A 189 -7.67 0.63 -21.87
C SER A 189 -7.79 2.13 -22.14
N ALA A 190 -8.96 2.72 -21.87
CA ALA A 190 -9.21 4.15 -22.04
C ALA A 190 -8.40 5.02 -21.07
N LEU A 191 -7.94 4.46 -19.95
CA LEU A 191 -7.16 5.17 -18.92
C LEU A 191 -5.64 5.00 -19.05
N LEU A 192 -5.15 4.10 -19.91
CA LEU A 192 -3.72 3.75 -20.01
C LEU A 192 -2.78 4.95 -20.25
N GLU A 193 -3.23 5.99 -20.95
CA GLU A 193 -2.38 7.17 -21.22
C GLU A 193 -2.14 8.05 -19.99
N ILE A 194 -2.97 7.91 -18.94
CA ILE A 194 -2.96 8.75 -17.74
C ILE A 194 -2.55 7.98 -16.50
N LEU A 195 -2.81 6.67 -16.44
CA LEU A 195 -2.44 5.86 -15.29
C LEU A 195 -0.92 5.66 -15.22
N PRO A 196 -0.33 5.71 -14.00
CA PRO A 196 1.00 5.17 -13.76
C PRO A 196 1.09 3.71 -14.21
N LEU A 197 2.16 3.34 -14.92
CA LEU A 197 2.36 1.93 -15.32
C LEU A 197 2.47 0.99 -14.12
N SER A 198 3.03 1.46 -12.99
CA SER A 198 3.07 0.69 -11.74
C SER A 198 1.68 0.29 -11.24
N LEU A 199 0.70 1.19 -11.38
CA LEU A 199 -0.69 0.91 -11.01
C LEU A 199 -1.33 -0.08 -11.99
N VAL A 200 -1.05 0.03 -13.30
CA VAL A 200 -1.54 -0.94 -14.30
C VAL A 200 -1.02 -2.34 -13.98
N ASP A 201 0.29 -2.48 -13.76
CA ASP A 201 0.91 -3.75 -13.36
C ASP A 201 0.33 -4.29 -12.04
N ALA A 202 0.03 -3.41 -11.09
CA ALA A 202 -0.57 -3.79 -9.81
C ALA A 202 -2.03 -4.27 -9.96
N ILE A 203 -2.82 -3.64 -10.84
CA ILE A 203 -4.18 -4.07 -11.19
C ILE A 203 -4.14 -5.47 -11.80
N ASP A 204 -3.29 -5.69 -12.80
CA ASP A 204 -3.18 -6.97 -13.50
C ASP A 204 -2.75 -8.09 -12.54
N ARG A 205 -1.74 -7.83 -11.70
CA ARG A 205 -1.31 -8.79 -10.67
C ARG A 205 -2.44 -9.10 -9.70
N ALA A 206 -3.12 -8.08 -9.18
CA ALA A 206 -4.20 -8.26 -8.22
C ALA A 206 -5.42 -9.00 -8.81
N ARG A 207 -5.72 -8.81 -10.10
CA ARG A 207 -6.75 -9.59 -10.80
C ARG A 207 -6.33 -11.05 -10.96
N SER A 208 -5.07 -11.31 -11.32
CA SER A 208 -4.55 -12.68 -11.37
C SER A 208 -4.64 -13.36 -10.00
N ASP A 209 -4.25 -12.67 -8.93
CA ASP A 209 -4.32 -13.18 -7.56
C ASP A 209 -5.78 -13.46 -7.17
N LEU A 210 -6.72 -12.57 -7.49
CA LEU A 210 -8.15 -12.77 -7.24
C LEU A 210 -8.65 -14.10 -7.82
N TYR A 211 -8.36 -14.39 -9.09
CA TYR A 211 -8.83 -15.62 -9.73
C TYR A 211 -8.18 -16.87 -9.13
N GLN A 212 -6.88 -16.84 -8.84
CA GLN A 212 -6.20 -17.97 -8.19
C GLN A 212 -6.76 -18.25 -6.79
N LEU A 213 -7.06 -17.21 -6.02
CA LEU A 213 -7.66 -17.34 -4.69
C LEU A 213 -9.13 -17.79 -4.78
N TRP A 214 -9.87 -17.31 -5.78
CA TRP A 214 -11.25 -17.72 -6.02
C TRP A 214 -11.35 -19.21 -6.38
N ASP A 215 -10.44 -19.74 -7.21
CA ASP A 215 -10.42 -21.17 -7.55
C ASP A 215 -10.33 -22.05 -6.30
N VAL A 216 -9.45 -21.69 -5.36
CA VAL A 216 -9.34 -22.38 -4.05
C VAL A 216 -10.61 -22.16 -3.22
N ALA A 217 -11.15 -20.95 -3.17
CA ALA A 217 -12.33 -20.62 -2.39
C ALA A 217 -13.59 -21.37 -2.88
N ALA A 218 -13.79 -21.46 -4.19
CA ALA A 218 -14.90 -22.17 -4.81
C ALA A 218 -14.83 -23.68 -4.50
N ALA A 219 -13.63 -24.27 -4.60
CA ALA A 219 -13.43 -25.68 -4.26
C ALA A 219 -13.70 -25.99 -2.77
N VAL A 220 -13.41 -25.04 -1.86
CA VAL A 220 -13.80 -25.17 -0.45
C VAL A 220 -15.32 -25.00 -0.29
N MET A 221 -15.94 -24.04 -0.98
CA MET A 221 -17.38 -23.78 -0.90
C MET A 221 -18.21 -25.02 -1.30
N ASP A 222 -17.78 -25.77 -2.31
CA ASP A 222 -18.43 -27.01 -2.75
C ASP A 222 -18.53 -28.08 -1.63
N LEU A 223 -17.68 -27.98 -0.60
CA LEU A 223 -17.66 -28.89 0.54
C LEU A 223 -18.44 -28.36 1.75
N VAL A 224 -18.96 -27.13 1.68
CA VAL A 224 -19.67 -26.50 2.81
C VAL A 224 -21.06 -27.10 2.96
N VAL A 225 -21.37 -27.48 4.19
CA VAL A 225 -22.70 -27.91 4.63
C VAL A 225 -23.08 -27.10 5.85
N VAL A 226 -23.99 -26.12 5.68
CA VAL A 226 -24.43 -25.25 6.78
C VAL A 226 -25.39 -26.00 7.71
N PRO A 227 -25.07 -26.14 9.01
CA PRO A 227 -25.93 -26.83 9.96
C PRO A 227 -27.32 -26.20 10.09
N GLY A 228 -28.36 -27.00 9.84
CA GLY A 228 -29.76 -26.58 9.99
C GLY A 228 -30.22 -25.54 8.97
N ALA A 229 -29.62 -25.49 7.78
CA ALA A 229 -30.19 -24.78 6.64
C ALA A 229 -31.40 -25.56 6.08
N ASP A 230 -32.52 -24.87 5.87
CA ASP A 230 -33.75 -25.48 5.33
C ASP A 230 -33.61 -25.73 3.81
N PRO A 231 -33.83 -26.96 3.30
CA PRO A 231 -33.57 -27.32 1.91
C PRO A 231 -34.53 -26.70 0.88
N LEU A 232 -35.47 -25.83 1.30
CA LEU A 232 -36.56 -25.32 0.47
C LEU A 232 -36.48 -23.82 0.16
N LEU A 233 -35.48 -23.09 0.67
CA LEU A 233 -35.34 -21.64 0.44
C LEU A 233 -34.21 -21.23 -0.53
N THR A 234 -33.33 -22.15 -0.92
CA THR A 234 -32.15 -21.86 -1.76
C THR A 234 -32.41 -21.78 -3.27
N SER A 235 -33.67 -21.79 -3.73
CA SER A 235 -34.00 -21.90 -5.17
C SER A 235 -34.93 -20.82 -5.75
N SER A 236 -35.03 -19.65 -5.14
CA SER A 236 -35.91 -18.58 -5.63
C SER A 236 -35.19 -17.29 -6.00
N SER A 237 -34.43 -17.30 -7.09
CA SER A 237 -34.18 -16.12 -7.94
C SER A 237 -33.43 -16.45 -9.24
N SER A 238 -33.98 -17.35 -10.07
CA SER A 238 -33.67 -17.37 -11.51
C SER A 238 -34.87 -17.88 -12.30
N SER A 239 -35.64 -16.94 -12.84
CA SER A 239 -36.73 -17.23 -13.78
C SER A 239 -36.23 -17.02 -15.21
N SER A 240 -36.02 -18.10 -15.94
CA SER A 240 -36.24 -18.12 -17.40
C SER A 240 -36.48 -19.55 -17.88
N SER A 241 -37.70 -19.73 -18.36
CA SER A 241 -38.27 -20.81 -19.15
C SER A 241 -37.31 -21.63 -20.02
N SER A 242 -37.38 -22.96 -19.89
CA SER A 242 -37.70 -23.83 -21.03
C SER A 242 -38.15 -25.22 -20.56
N SER A 243 -39.26 -25.67 -21.13
CA SER A 243 -39.92 -26.94 -20.89
C SER A 243 -39.52 -27.95 -21.97
N SER A 244 -39.04 -29.12 -21.56
CA SER A 244 -39.36 -30.38 -22.25
C SER A 244 -39.00 -31.60 -21.39
N SER A 245 -40.04 -32.37 -21.12
CA SER A 245 -40.12 -33.67 -20.46
C SER A 245 -39.35 -34.78 -21.16
N SER A 246 -38.77 -35.71 -20.38
CA SER A 246 -38.72 -37.15 -20.67
C SER A 246 -38.25 -37.95 -19.44
N SER A 247 -39.01 -38.97 -19.10
CA SER A 247 -38.94 -39.74 -17.85
C SER A 247 -38.08 -41.00 -17.95
N SER A 248 -37.73 -41.52 -16.76
CA SER A 248 -37.36 -42.89 -16.38
C SER A 248 -35.87 -43.29 -16.45
N SER A 249 -35.24 -43.46 -15.28
CA SER A 249 -34.91 -44.77 -14.70
C SER A 249 -34.17 -44.61 -13.36
N SER A 250 -34.62 -45.35 -12.35
CA SER A 250 -34.17 -45.38 -10.96
C SER A 250 -32.85 -46.12 -10.74
N VAL A 251 -31.86 -45.52 -10.05
CA VAL A 251 -30.89 -46.21 -9.17
C VAL A 251 -30.29 -45.20 -8.15
N SER A 252 -30.31 -45.58 -6.87
CA SER A 252 -29.53 -45.07 -5.71
C SER A 252 -29.69 -43.61 -5.27
N ALA A 253 -30.63 -43.39 -4.34
CA ALA A 253 -30.62 -42.25 -3.44
C ALA A 253 -29.42 -42.36 -2.47
N SER A 254 -28.28 -41.81 -2.89
CA SER A 254 -27.37 -41.18 -1.93
C SER A 254 -28.14 -40.00 -1.34
N THR A 255 -28.41 -40.02 -0.05
CA THR A 255 -28.82 -38.82 0.71
C THR A 255 -27.64 -37.86 0.69
N ALA A 256 -27.43 -37.19 -0.44
CA ALA A 256 -26.57 -36.03 -0.54
C ALA A 256 -27.24 -34.93 0.30
N THR A 257 -26.65 -34.62 1.44
CA THR A 257 -26.91 -33.36 2.12
C THR A 257 -26.72 -32.24 1.09
N PRO A 258 -27.70 -31.33 0.92
CA PRO A 258 -27.54 -30.24 -0.03
C PRO A 258 -26.33 -29.40 0.37
N THR A 259 -25.37 -29.29 -0.54
CA THR A 259 -24.22 -28.40 -0.41
C THR A 259 -24.68 -26.96 -0.65
N GLU A 260 -23.90 -26.00 -0.16
CA GLU A 260 -24.12 -24.58 -0.44
C GLU A 260 -24.17 -24.27 -1.94
N SER A 261 -24.83 -23.18 -2.33
CA SER A 261 -24.82 -22.73 -3.72
C SER A 261 -23.40 -22.33 -4.15
N GLU A 262 -23.11 -22.48 -5.44
CA GLU A 262 -21.81 -22.14 -6.04
C GLU A 262 -21.36 -20.72 -5.67
N LEU A 263 -20.08 -20.55 -5.35
CA LEU A 263 -19.48 -19.25 -5.07
C LEU A 263 -19.12 -18.53 -6.37
N THR A 264 -19.86 -17.47 -6.69
CA THR A 264 -19.54 -16.65 -7.87
C THR A 264 -18.27 -15.82 -7.67
N VAL A 265 -17.61 -15.44 -8.78
CA VAL A 265 -16.45 -14.54 -8.74
C VAL A 265 -16.81 -13.20 -8.11
N ASP A 266 -17.97 -12.62 -8.46
CA ASP A 266 -18.41 -11.31 -7.93
C ASP A 266 -18.65 -11.36 -6.41
N GLU A 267 -19.23 -12.46 -5.92
CA GLU A 267 -19.44 -12.67 -4.49
C GLU A 267 -18.11 -12.78 -3.73
N PHE A 268 -17.17 -13.57 -4.27
CA PHE A 268 -15.83 -13.69 -3.68
C PHE A 268 -15.06 -12.38 -3.75
N PHE A 269 -15.12 -11.67 -4.87
CA PHE A 269 -14.51 -10.35 -5.05
C PHE A 269 -15.01 -9.35 -4.01
N ALA A 270 -16.34 -9.28 -3.80
CA ALA A 270 -16.93 -8.42 -2.79
C ALA A 270 -16.45 -8.77 -1.36
N ALA A 271 -16.38 -10.06 -1.02
CA ALA A 271 -15.88 -10.51 0.28
C ALA A 271 -14.38 -10.25 0.47
N TRP A 272 -13.58 -10.52 -0.56
CA TRP A 272 -12.14 -10.27 -0.56
C TRP A 272 -11.83 -8.78 -0.46
N MET A 273 -12.53 -7.93 -1.21
CA MET A 273 -12.38 -6.48 -1.13
C MET A 273 -12.83 -5.92 0.22
N ALA A 274 -13.85 -6.50 0.86
CA ALA A 274 -14.21 -6.13 2.23
C ALA A 274 -13.04 -6.34 3.19
N ILE A 275 -12.30 -7.44 3.05
CA ILE A 275 -11.12 -7.73 3.90
C ILE A 275 -9.94 -6.83 3.55
N ARG A 276 -9.62 -6.70 2.26
CA ARG A 276 -8.48 -5.91 1.79
C ARG A 276 -8.58 -4.44 2.22
N SER A 277 -9.80 -3.89 2.19
CA SER A 277 -10.07 -2.49 2.52
C SER A 277 -10.34 -2.21 4.01
N ARG A 278 -10.60 -3.21 4.85
CA ARG A 278 -11.07 -2.98 6.24
C ARG A 278 -10.31 -3.72 7.32
N ALA A 279 -9.65 -4.83 6.98
CA ALA A 279 -8.99 -5.62 8.00
C ALA A 279 -7.71 -4.94 8.52
N ILE A 280 -7.56 -4.91 9.84
CA ILE A 280 -6.48 -4.24 10.57
C ILE A 280 -5.44 -5.28 10.98
N THR A 281 -4.16 -4.98 10.77
CA THR A 281 -3.06 -5.86 11.17
C THR A 281 -2.60 -5.56 12.60
N PHE A 282 -2.83 -6.49 13.52
CA PHE A 282 -2.30 -6.44 14.88
C PHE A 282 -1.02 -7.27 14.99
N ARG A 283 -0.04 -6.73 15.70
CA ARG A 283 1.16 -7.48 16.12
C ARG A 283 0.93 -8.08 17.49
N VAL A 284 0.75 -9.39 17.54
CA VAL A 284 0.38 -10.18 18.73
C VAL A 284 1.59 -11.00 19.17
N LEU A 285 1.89 -11.02 20.47
CA LEU A 285 2.92 -11.92 21.00
C LEU A 285 2.36 -13.36 21.05
N ARG A 286 3.08 -14.29 20.44
CA ARG A 286 2.77 -15.71 20.42
C ARG A 286 3.29 -16.36 21.70
N GLY A 287 2.46 -16.46 22.73
CA GLY A 287 2.87 -17.11 23.98
C GLY A 287 4.07 -16.43 24.67
N ASP A 288 4.85 -17.22 25.42
CA ASP A 288 5.95 -16.73 26.27
C ASP A 288 7.31 -16.66 25.54
N ASP A 289 7.40 -17.12 24.29
CA ASP A 289 8.66 -17.19 23.53
C ASP A 289 9.08 -15.84 22.90
N GLY A 290 8.23 -14.82 23.01
CA GLY A 290 8.47 -13.47 22.50
C GLY A 290 8.33 -13.33 20.98
N VAL A 291 7.88 -14.37 20.27
CA VAL A 291 7.64 -14.30 18.82
C VAL A 291 6.43 -13.40 18.57
N VAL A 292 6.56 -12.43 17.66
CA VAL A 292 5.45 -11.53 17.29
C VAL A 292 4.83 -12.03 15.99
N ASP A 293 3.56 -12.43 16.06
CA ASP A 293 2.74 -12.81 14.92
C ASP A 293 1.91 -11.62 14.43
N ALA A 294 1.84 -11.42 13.11
CA ALA A 294 1.05 -10.36 12.50
C ALA A 294 -0.29 -10.95 12.06
N ARG A 295 -1.37 -10.54 12.72
CA ARG A 295 -2.73 -11.04 12.44
C ARG A 295 -3.58 -9.96 11.82
N ARG A 296 -4.13 -10.26 10.65
CA ARG A 296 -5.07 -9.40 9.93
C ARG A 296 -6.48 -9.74 10.38
N CYS A 297 -7.17 -8.78 10.99
CA CYS A 297 -8.45 -8.98 11.64
C CYS A 297 -9.51 -7.99 11.13
N MET A 298 -10.72 -8.46 10.86
CA MET A 298 -11.88 -7.59 10.74
C MET A 298 -12.31 -7.19 12.15
N VAL A 299 -12.31 -5.88 12.44
CA VAL A 299 -12.62 -5.35 13.77
C VAL A 299 -13.86 -4.48 13.68
N PRO A 300 -15.01 -4.99 14.12
CA PRO A 300 -16.28 -4.28 14.06
C PRO A 300 -16.23 -2.88 14.66
N VAL A 301 -16.94 -1.94 14.04
CA VAL A 301 -17.02 -0.51 14.41
C VAL A 301 -15.73 0.28 14.15
N VAL A 302 -14.56 -0.31 14.39
CA VAL A 302 -13.26 0.36 14.19
C VAL A 302 -13.01 0.68 12.73
N ASP A 303 -13.31 -0.27 11.85
CA ASP A 303 -13.16 -0.14 10.39
C ASP A 303 -14.21 0.76 9.72
N PHE A 304 -15.11 1.38 10.52
CA PHE A 304 -15.99 2.47 10.04
C PHE A 304 -15.33 3.85 10.19
N MET A 305 -14.18 3.98 10.85
CA MET A 305 -13.43 5.24 10.79
C MET A 305 -12.82 5.38 9.40
N ASN A 306 -13.15 6.45 8.68
CA ASN A 306 -12.57 6.73 7.38
C ASN A 306 -11.12 7.22 7.47
N HIS A 307 -10.39 7.10 6.37
CA HIS A 307 -9.02 7.56 6.28
C HIS A 307 -8.93 9.09 6.28
N ALA A 308 -7.95 9.63 6.98
CA ALA A 308 -7.44 10.97 6.71
C ALA A 308 -5.93 10.94 6.48
N CYS A 309 -5.51 11.56 5.40
CA CYS A 309 -4.10 11.66 5.07
C CYS A 309 -3.39 12.65 6.01
N ALA A 310 -2.13 12.36 6.35
CA ALA A 310 -1.29 13.35 7.03
C ALA A 310 -0.75 14.39 6.02
N PRO A 311 -0.51 15.64 6.47
CA PRO A 311 0.06 16.67 5.61
C PRO A 311 1.49 16.32 5.16
N PRO A 312 1.92 16.75 3.96
CA PRO A 312 3.27 16.51 3.47
C PRO A 312 4.37 16.99 4.44
N PRO A 313 5.49 16.24 4.57
CA PRO A 313 6.62 16.67 5.37
C PRO A 313 7.23 17.97 4.80
N GLY A 314 7.61 18.90 5.69
CA GLY A 314 8.32 20.13 5.31
C GLY A 314 7.46 21.23 4.64
N GLY A 315 6.14 21.06 4.54
CA GLY A 315 5.23 22.08 3.98
C GLY A 315 5.44 22.36 2.48
N VAL A 316 6.09 21.43 1.76
CA VAL A 316 6.38 21.56 0.33
C VAL A 316 5.06 21.44 -0.46
N GLY A 317 4.75 22.47 -1.27
CA GLY A 317 3.65 22.43 -2.24
C GLY A 317 2.33 23.08 -1.81
N VAL A 318 2.36 24.26 -1.19
CA VAL A 318 1.13 24.99 -0.80
C VAL A 318 0.41 25.59 -2.02
N GLY A 319 -0.42 24.78 -2.66
CA GLY A 319 -1.69 25.24 -3.21
C GLY A 319 -2.75 25.34 -2.10
N ASP A 320 -3.92 25.91 -2.41
CA ASP A 320 -5.06 25.98 -1.48
C ASP A 320 -5.53 24.56 -1.10
N GLY A 321 -5.23 24.13 0.13
CA GLY A 321 -5.67 22.85 0.69
C GLY A 321 -4.51 22.04 1.26
N VAL A 322 -4.48 21.85 2.58
CA VAL A 322 -3.57 20.93 3.25
C VAL A 322 -4.42 19.96 4.06
N HIS A 323 -4.07 18.67 4.02
CA HIS A 323 -4.74 17.68 4.83
C HIS A 323 -4.60 18.00 6.33
N ALA A 324 -5.72 18.00 7.05
CA ALA A 324 -5.73 18.25 8.50
C ALA A 324 -5.09 17.12 9.31
N GLY A 325 -4.89 15.95 8.69
CA GLY A 325 -4.43 14.75 9.39
C GLY A 325 -5.57 13.97 10.06
N PRO A 326 -5.27 12.74 10.51
CA PRO A 326 -6.19 11.94 11.30
C PRO A 326 -6.50 12.59 12.65
N VAL A 327 -7.77 12.51 13.04
CA VAL A 327 -8.23 13.05 14.33
C VAL A 327 -8.06 12.07 15.48
N VAL A 328 -7.79 10.80 15.20
CA VAL A 328 -7.44 9.82 16.23
C VAL A 328 -6.10 9.17 15.97
N THR A 329 -5.45 8.76 17.06
CA THR A 329 -4.29 7.89 17.05
C THR A 329 -4.52 6.67 17.93
N MET A 330 -3.91 5.55 17.57
CA MET A 330 -4.02 4.30 18.28
C MET A 330 -2.98 4.24 19.40
N ARG A 331 -3.40 3.93 20.64
CA ARG A 331 -2.51 3.69 21.78
C ARG A 331 -2.84 2.38 22.48
N ARG A 332 -1.80 1.72 23.00
CA ARG A 332 -1.99 0.60 23.95
C ARG A 332 -2.37 1.17 25.31
N VAL A 333 -3.41 0.60 25.92
CA VAL A 333 -3.88 0.95 27.25
C VAL A 333 -3.68 -0.26 28.17
N PRO A 334 -2.96 -0.10 29.30
CA PRO A 334 -2.92 -1.14 30.32
C PRO A 334 -4.33 -1.34 30.87
N VAL A 335 -4.80 -2.58 30.96
CA VAL A 335 -6.06 -2.85 31.67
C VAL A 335 -5.83 -2.57 33.15
N TYR A 336 -6.27 -1.40 33.60
CA TYR A 336 -6.48 -1.15 35.01
C TYR A 336 -7.79 -1.81 35.39
N THR A 337 -7.71 -2.95 36.09
CA THR A 337 -8.88 -3.45 36.83
C THR A 337 -9.33 -2.35 37.77
N SER A 338 -10.54 -1.83 37.55
CA SER A 338 -11.08 -0.72 38.32
C SER A 338 -11.08 -1.08 39.82
N PRO A 339 -10.57 -0.22 40.73
CA PRO A 339 -10.56 -0.51 42.15
C PRO A 339 -11.92 -0.17 42.74
N ARG A 340 -12.77 -1.17 42.94
CA ARG A 340 -14.02 -0.99 43.67
C ARG A 340 -14.31 -2.17 44.60
N THR A 341 -13.58 -2.25 45.70
CA THR A 341 -14.09 -2.05 47.09
C THR A 341 -13.00 -2.44 48.10
N THR A 342 -12.64 -1.45 48.93
CA THR A 342 -12.08 -1.54 50.30
C THR A 342 -11.12 -2.69 50.67
N ALA A 343 -9.89 -2.26 50.95
CA ALA A 343 -8.97 -2.78 51.99
C ALA A 343 -8.25 -4.12 51.76
N SER A 344 -6.92 -3.98 51.73
CA SER A 344 -5.92 -4.94 52.23
C SER A 344 -5.68 -6.23 51.45
N ALA A 345 -4.79 -6.15 50.45
CA ALA A 345 -3.74 -7.15 50.26
C ALA A 345 -2.59 -6.54 49.46
N ARG A 346 -1.46 -6.31 50.13
CA ARG A 346 -0.17 -6.07 49.51
C ARG A 346 0.28 -7.42 48.93
N THR A 347 0.08 -7.63 47.64
CA THR A 347 0.66 -8.77 46.92
C THR A 347 1.42 -8.22 45.72
N THR A 348 2.71 -8.48 45.74
CA THR A 348 3.69 -8.27 44.68
C THR A 348 3.16 -8.75 43.34
N THR A 349 2.93 -7.82 42.42
CA THR A 349 2.68 -8.13 41.01
C THR A 349 4.01 -8.43 40.34
N THR A 350 4.28 -9.72 40.19
CA THR A 350 5.24 -10.23 39.20
C THR A 350 4.73 -9.84 37.81
N ALA A 351 5.60 -9.29 36.98
CA ALA A 351 5.36 -9.03 35.57
C ALA A 351 4.92 -10.33 34.87
N GLY A 352 3.74 -10.33 34.27
CA GLY A 352 3.21 -11.45 33.49
C GLY A 352 1.87 -11.08 32.84
N GLY A 353 1.89 -10.85 31.52
CA GLY A 353 0.75 -10.98 30.61
C GLY A 353 -0.60 -10.37 31.02
N GLY A 354 -0.65 -9.10 31.44
CA GLY A 354 -1.94 -8.43 31.60
C GLY A 354 -2.64 -8.25 30.24
N ALA A 355 -3.92 -8.64 30.14
CA ALA A 355 -4.74 -8.37 28.97
C ALA A 355 -4.58 -6.88 28.58
N SER A 356 -4.11 -6.59 27.38
CA SER A 356 -3.92 -5.22 26.90
C SER A 356 -5.18 -4.76 26.18
N SER A 357 -5.59 -3.50 26.35
CA SER A 357 -6.60 -2.89 25.48
C SER A 357 -5.92 -2.00 24.46
N VAL A 358 -6.60 -1.73 23.36
CA VAL A 358 -6.22 -0.72 22.37
C VAL A 358 -7.26 0.39 22.42
N ALA A 359 -6.83 1.64 22.51
CA ALA A 359 -7.73 2.79 22.47
C ALA A 359 -7.40 3.67 21.26
N TRP A 360 -8.44 4.22 20.65
CA TRP A 360 -8.33 5.28 19.66
C TRP A 360 -8.64 6.58 20.36
N THR A 361 -7.63 7.43 20.48
CA THR A 361 -7.69 8.65 21.25
C THR A 361 -7.59 9.84 20.33
N THR A 362 -8.44 10.83 20.54
CA THR A 362 -8.45 12.07 19.76
C THR A 362 -7.11 12.83 19.89
N THR A 363 -6.58 13.29 18.76
CA THR A 363 -5.34 14.11 18.66
C THR A 363 -5.62 15.60 18.68
N ARG A 364 -6.89 15.99 18.53
CA ARG A 364 -7.40 17.36 18.61
C ARG A 364 -8.86 17.37 19.04
N ALA A 365 -9.42 18.54 19.30
CA ALA A 365 -10.86 18.67 19.46
C ALA A 365 -11.61 18.30 18.17
N VAL A 366 -12.77 17.66 18.34
CA VAL A 366 -13.69 17.27 17.25
C VAL A 366 -15.05 17.91 17.54
N GLU A 367 -15.58 18.66 16.59
CA GLU A 367 -16.87 19.36 16.77
C GLU A 367 -18.07 18.46 16.45
N PRO A 368 -19.27 18.75 16.98
CA PRO A 368 -20.48 18.01 16.61
C PRO A 368 -20.74 18.05 15.10
N GLY A 369 -21.07 16.91 14.51
CA GLY A 369 -21.26 16.71 13.08
C GLY A 369 -19.97 16.45 12.30
N GLU A 370 -18.79 16.60 12.92
CA GLU A 370 -17.51 16.29 12.29
C GLU A 370 -17.26 14.78 12.26
N GLU A 371 -16.58 14.33 11.22
CA GLU A 371 -16.17 12.94 11.06
C GLU A 371 -14.93 12.61 11.92
N VAL A 372 -14.95 11.42 12.51
CA VAL A 372 -13.85 10.84 13.26
C VAL A 372 -13.03 9.94 12.33
N THR A 373 -11.91 10.47 11.85
CA THR A 373 -10.98 9.84 10.91
C THR A 373 -9.69 9.35 11.56
N TRP A 374 -9.07 8.34 10.94
CA TRP A 374 -7.79 7.76 11.37
C TRP A 374 -6.83 7.50 10.20
N GLY A 375 -5.59 7.16 10.51
CA GLY A 375 -4.59 6.80 9.49
C GLY A 375 -4.64 5.30 9.18
N TYR A 376 -4.84 4.92 7.91
CA TYR A 376 -4.77 3.52 7.47
C TYR A 376 -3.31 3.03 7.32
N GLY A 377 -2.37 3.98 7.32
CA GLY A 377 -0.95 3.76 7.08
C GLY A 377 -0.39 4.87 6.18
N ASP A 378 0.89 4.76 5.85
CA ASP A 378 1.55 5.61 4.87
C ASP A 378 1.33 5.04 3.46
N LEU A 379 0.07 5.09 3.00
CA LEU A 379 -0.37 4.55 1.71
C LEU A 379 -0.25 5.60 0.61
N SER A 380 0.17 5.18 -0.58
CA SER A 380 0.19 6.00 -1.80
C SER A 380 -1.21 6.16 -2.40
N ASN A 381 -1.37 7.12 -3.33
CA ASN A 381 -2.62 7.28 -4.08
C ASN A 381 -2.99 6.03 -4.88
N GLU A 382 -1.98 5.33 -5.42
CA GLU A 382 -2.17 4.08 -6.16
C GLU A 382 -2.76 3.00 -5.25
N GLU A 383 -2.20 2.83 -4.05
CA GLU A 383 -2.70 1.85 -3.06
C GLU A 383 -4.06 2.22 -2.49
N LEU A 384 -4.31 3.51 -2.21
CA LEU A 384 -5.60 3.99 -1.74
C LEU A 384 -6.70 3.72 -2.76
N TRP A 385 -6.43 3.96 -4.05
CA TRP A 385 -7.43 3.69 -5.07
C TRP A 385 -7.62 2.20 -5.31
N LEU A 386 -6.52 1.46 -5.45
CA LEU A 386 -6.53 0.03 -5.72
C LEU A 386 -7.27 -0.75 -4.62
N TRP A 387 -6.95 -0.50 -3.36
CA TRP A 387 -7.46 -1.30 -2.25
C TRP A 387 -8.65 -0.70 -1.53
N TYR A 388 -8.84 0.63 -1.58
CA TYR A 388 -9.89 1.32 -0.83
C TYR A 388 -10.89 2.08 -1.72
N GLY A 389 -10.66 2.15 -3.03
CA GLY A 389 -11.59 2.73 -3.99
C GLY A 389 -11.67 4.25 -3.96
N PHE A 390 -10.69 4.96 -3.39
CA PHE A 390 -10.69 6.43 -3.39
C PHE A 390 -9.30 7.02 -3.58
N VAL A 391 -9.28 8.27 -4.06
CA VAL A 391 -8.07 9.09 -4.16
C VAL A 391 -8.28 10.37 -3.35
N PRO A 392 -7.38 10.71 -2.41
CA PRO A 392 -7.46 11.94 -1.62
C PRO A 392 -7.55 13.22 -2.46
N ASP A 393 -8.24 14.22 -1.92
CA ASP A 393 -8.23 15.59 -2.41
C ASP A 393 -7.86 16.54 -1.25
N PRO A 394 -6.74 17.27 -1.31
CA PRO A 394 -5.74 17.32 -2.40
C PRO A 394 -4.97 15.99 -2.58
N PRO A 395 -4.42 15.72 -3.78
CA PRO A 395 -3.74 14.44 -4.07
C PRO A 395 -2.34 14.33 -3.48
N ALA A 396 -1.75 15.41 -2.97
CA ALA A 396 -0.43 15.38 -2.31
C ALA A 396 -0.59 15.27 -0.79
N HIS A 397 0.04 14.26 -0.19
CA HIS A 397 -0.01 13.96 1.24
C HIS A 397 1.29 13.25 1.69
N ALA A 398 1.46 13.05 3.01
CA ALA A 398 2.66 12.42 3.57
C ALA A 398 2.96 11.02 3.01
N GLY A 399 1.91 10.24 2.72
CA GLY A 399 2.01 8.91 2.11
C GLY A 399 2.19 8.92 0.59
N SER A 400 2.20 10.08 -0.08
CA SER A 400 2.35 10.13 -1.53
C SER A 400 3.72 9.58 -1.93
N ALA A 401 3.70 8.49 -2.67
CA ALA A 401 4.87 7.79 -3.16
C ALA A 401 4.59 7.26 -4.57
N VAL A 402 5.67 7.03 -5.32
CA VAL A 402 5.63 6.35 -6.62
C VAL A 402 6.69 5.26 -6.66
N THR A 403 6.39 4.18 -7.36
CA THR A 403 7.34 3.08 -7.56
C THR A 403 7.67 2.89 -9.03
N PHE A 404 8.89 2.48 -9.31
CA PHE A 404 9.31 2.13 -10.66
C PHE A 404 10.46 1.14 -10.62
N SER A 405 10.71 0.48 -11.74
CA SER A 405 11.77 -0.50 -11.89
C SER A 405 12.80 -0.05 -12.92
N LEU A 406 14.09 -0.20 -12.61
CA LEU A 406 15.16 -0.04 -13.58
C LEU A 406 15.84 -1.40 -13.83
N PRO A 407 15.99 -1.83 -15.09
CA PRO A 407 16.80 -3.00 -15.40
C PRO A 407 18.26 -2.82 -14.95
N GLU A 408 18.87 -3.87 -14.40
CA GLU A 408 20.29 -3.85 -14.02
C GLU A 408 21.18 -3.44 -15.21
N ALA A 409 20.85 -3.92 -16.41
CA ALA A 409 21.54 -3.56 -17.65
C ALA A 409 21.55 -2.04 -17.94
N ALA A 410 20.48 -1.32 -17.59
CA ALA A 410 20.41 0.13 -17.76
C ALA A 410 21.38 0.85 -16.80
N LEU A 411 21.52 0.35 -15.57
CA LEU A 411 22.48 0.87 -14.59
C LEU A 411 23.93 0.54 -14.99
N ARG A 412 24.20 -0.68 -15.48
CA ARG A 412 25.53 -1.05 -16.02
C ARG A 412 25.92 -0.19 -17.23
N ALA A 413 25.00 0.06 -18.16
CA ALA A 413 25.23 0.97 -19.28
C ALA A 413 25.49 2.41 -18.80
N GLY A 414 24.75 2.86 -17.79
CA GLY A 414 24.98 4.14 -17.12
C GLY A 414 26.39 4.23 -16.52
N LEU A 415 26.85 3.17 -15.83
CA LEU A 415 28.17 3.09 -15.23
C LEU A 415 29.25 3.22 -16.31
N ALA A 416 29.15 2.40 -17.36
CA ALA A 416 30.09 2.43 -18.49
C ALA A 416 30.18 3.82 -19.14
N SER A 417 29.07 4.57 -19.17
CA SER A 417 29.07 5.95 -19.68
C SER A 417 29.78 6.93 -18.75
N VAL A 418 29.46 6.91 -17.44
CA VAL A 418 29.98 7.92 -16.49
C VAL A 418 31.40 7.60 -16.01
N ALA A 419 31.83 6.34 -16.10
CA ALA A 419 33.15 5.86 -15.69
C ALA A 419 34.02 5.43 -16.90
N SER A 420 33.72 5.94 -18.11
CA SER A 420 34.43 5.57 -19.35
C SER A 420 35.94 5.86 -19.36
N GLY A 421 36.43 6.67 -18.43
CA GLY A 421 37.85 7.00 -18.27
C GLY A 421 38.56 6.24 -17.15
N ASP A 422 37.87 5.33 -16.45
CA ASP A 422 38.43 4.57 -15.34
C ASP A 422 39.48 3.56 -15.85
N SER A 423 40.52 3.35 -15.04
CA SER A 423 41.40 2.20 -15.16
C SER A 423 40.67 0.89 -14.79
N GLU A 424 41.27 -0.25 -15.14
CA GLU A 424 40.71 -1.57 -14.80
C GLU A 424 40.50 -1.74 -13.28
N GLU A 425 41.45 -1.26 -12.47
CA GLU A 425 41.35 -1.31 -11.00
C GLU A 425 40.22 -0.42 -10.46
N GLU A 426 40.04 0.78 -11.01
CA GLU A 426 38.97 1.71 -10.62
C GLU A 426 37.59 1.18 -11.01
N ALA A 427 37.47 0.63 -12.22
CA ALA A 427 36.25 -0.02 -12.69
C ALA A 427 35.86 -1.20 -11.80
N ALA A 428 36.82 -2.10 -11.50
CA ALA A 428 36.61 -3.24 -10.61
C ALA A 428 36.22 -2.79 -9.18
N ALA A 429 36.82 -1.70 -8.68
CA ALA A 429 36.47 -1.15 -7.37
C ALA A 429 35.01 -0.67 -7.31
N ARG A 430 34.53 0.06 -8.33
CA ARG A 430 33.12 0.49 -8.39
C ARG A 430 32.16 -0.67 -8.52
N GLU A 431 32.47 -1.61 -9.39
CA GLU A 431 31.64 -2.79 -9.59
C GLU A 431 31.52 -3.60 -8.30
N SER A 432 32.63 -3.83 -7.60
CA SER A 432 32.63 -4.49 -6.29
C SER A 432 31.74 -3.79 -5.27
N LEU A 433 31.77 -2.45 -5.21
CA LEU A 433 30.91 -1.67 -4.32
C LEU A 433 29.43 -1.78 -4.70
N LEU A 434 29.09 -1.76 -5.99
CA LEU A 434 27.70 -1.86 -6.48
C LEU A 434 27.13 -3.28 -6.32
N VAL A 435 27.96 -4.31 -6.50
CA VAL A 435 27.61 -5.70 -6.17
C VAL A 435 27.37 -5.83 -4.66
N LYS A 436 28.27 -5.28 -3.83
CA LYS A 436 28.13 -5.30 -2.38
C LYS A 436 26.86 -4.58 -1.91
N ALA A 437 26.51 -3.46 -2.53
CA ALA A 437 25.28 -2.72 -2.31
C ALA A 437 24.01 -3.45 -2.81
N GLY A 438 24.15 -4.61 -3.47
CA GLY A 438 23.05 -5.36 -4.07
C GLY A 438 22.48 -4.72 -5.34
N ALA A 439 23.09 -3.63 -5.84
CA ALA A 439 22.68 -2.97 -7.07
C ALA A 439 23.02 -3.84 -8.30
N PHE A 440 24.13 -4.56 -8.27
CA PHE A 440 24.53 -5.51 -9.33
C PHE A 440 24.54 -6.95 -8.83
N SER A 441 24.33 -7.88 -9.75
CA SER A 441 24.56 -9.31 -9.54
C SER A 441 26.06 -9.62 -9.63
N VAL A 442 26.50 -10.66 -8.92
CA VAL A 442 27.84 -11.22 -9.12
C VAL A 442 27.84 -11.87 -10.51
N GLU A 443 28.73 -11.46 -11.40
CA GLU A 443 28.95 -12.19 -12.65
C GLU A 443 29.56 -13.56 -12.29
N GLU A 444 28.72 -14.58 -12.14
CA GLU A 444 29.19 -15.95 -12.07
C GLU A 444 29.76 -16.30 -13.46
N GLY A 445 31.05 -16.59 -13.50
CA GLY A 445 31.75 -16.95 -14.75
C GLY A 445 31.00 -18.04 -15.50
N GLU A 446 30.77 -17.80 -16.79
CA GLU A 446 30.07 -18.68 -17.72
C GLU A 446 30.67 -20.10 -17.76
N GLU A 447 29.97 -21.07 -17.19
CA GLU A 447 29.87 -22.44 -17.74
C GLU A 447 28.42 -22.92 -17.60
N GLY A 448 27.53 -22.28 -18.37
CA GLY A 448 26.14 -22.66 -18.47
C GLY A 448 25.45 -21.82 -19.52
N GLU A 449 25.46 -22.30 -20.77
CA GLU A 449 24.59 -21.81 -21.84
C GLU A 449 23.12 -22.04 -21.44
N GLU A 450 22.56 -21.20 -20.57
CA GLU A 450 21.13 -20.92 -20.54
C GLU A 450 20.91 -19.55 -21.15
N GLU A 451 20.58 -19.54 -22.46
CA GLU A 451 19.98 -18.39 -23.14
C GLU A 451 18.73 -17.93 -22.36
N GLY A 452 18.88 -16.99 -21.42
CA GLY A 452 17.73 -16.30 -20.80
C GLY A 452 17.90 -15.66 -19.41
N GLY A 453 18.98 -15.92 -18.66
CA GLY A 453 18.98 -15.64 -17.21
C GLY A 453 19.47 -14.26 -16.72
N ALA A 454 20.60 -13.76 -17.24
CA ALA A 454 21.29 -12.61 -16.62
C ALA A 454 20.71 -11.23 -16.99
N SER A 455 19.89 -11.14 -18.04
CA SER A 455 19.36 -9.87 -18.58
C SER A 455 18.03 -9.40 -17.96
N ALA A 456 17.45 -10.14 -17.02
CA ALA A 456 16.07 -9.91 -16.56
C ALA A 456 15.93 -9.27 -15.18
N ARG A 457 17.02 -9.06 -14.43
CA ARG A 457 16.93 -8.49 -13.08
C ARG A 457 16.61 -7.00 -13.16
N ALA A 458 15.50 -6.61 -12.52
CA ALA A 458 15.11 -5.21 -12.35
C ALA A 458 15.14 -4.83 -10.87
N LEU A 459 15.71 -3.67 -10.56
CA LEU A 459 15.68 -3.09 -9.22
C LEU A 459 14.45 -2.20 -9.09
N GLN A 460 13.70 -2.39 -8.01
CA GLN A 460 12.54 -1.57 -7.68
C GLN A 460 12.98 -0.38 -6.81
N PHE A 461 12.54 0.81 -7.19
CA PHE A 461 12.76 2.06 -6.48
C PHE A 461 11.45 2.66 -6.04
N GLU A 462 11.49 3.36 -4.91
CA GLU A 462 10.37 4.12 -4.36
C GLU A 462 10.82 5.57 -4.14
N LEU A 463 10.05 6.53 -4.65
CA LEU A 463 10.21 7.95 -4.35
C LEU A 463 9.07 8.36 -3.43
N LYS A 464 9.39 9.10 -2.37
CA LYS A 464 8.40 9.63 -1.42
C LYS A 464 8.41 11.14 -1.43
N LEU A 465 7.22 11.73 -1.34
CA LEU A 465 7.05 13.18 -1.29
C LEU A 465 7.88 13.79 -0.16
N GLY A 466 8.72 14.77 -0.50
CA GLY A 466 9.54 15.51 0.46
C GLY A 466 10.71 14.72 1.07
N THR A 467 11.03 13.54 0.54
CA THR A 467 12.16 12.71 0.98
C THR A 467 13.23 12.62 -0.11
N PRO A 468 14.53 12.75 0.20
CA PRO A 468 15.58 12.58 -0.80
C PRO A 468 15.63 11.12 -1.29
N PRO A 469 15.85 10.87 -2.59
CA PRO A 469 15.92 9.52 -3.17
C PRO A 469 17.25 8.82 -2.82
N ALA A 470 17.42 8.46 -1.55
CA ALA A 470 18.70 8.04 -0.98
C ALA A 470 19.32 6.83 -1.70
N VAL A 471 18.56 5.78 -2.01
CA VAL A 471 19.12 4.58 -2.67
C VAL A 471 19.69 4.93 -4.06
N LEU A 472 18.91 5.60 -4.90
CA LEU A 472 19.37 6.04 -6.23
C LEU A 472 20.54 7.02 -6.13
N ALA A 473 20.53 7.92 -5.14
CA ALA A 473 21.62 8.85 -4.91
C ALA A 473 22.91 8.14 -4.46
N GLY A 474 22.80 7.10 -3.63
CA GLY A 474 23.93 6.26 -3.24
C GLY A 474 24.53 5.54 -4.45
N ILE A 475 23.68 4.93 -5.29
CA ILE A 475 24.11 4.26 -6.53
C ILE A 475 24.79 5.28 -7.44
N SER A 476 24.15 6.43 -7.66
CA SER A 476 24.70 7.54 -8.45
C SER A 476 26.03 8.05 -7.90
N GLY A 477 26.16 8.10 -6.57
CA GLY A 477 27.37 8.52 -5.85
C GLY A 477 28.53 7.57 -6.12
N VAL A 478 28.32 6.25 -6.04
CA VAL A 478 29.34 5.24 -6.35
C VAL A 478 29.69 5.25 -7.85
N MET A 479 28.69 5.39 -8.73
CA MET A 479 28.91 5.43 -10.18
C MET A 479 29.68 6.68 -10.63
N CYS A 480 29.44 7.83 -9.99
CA CYS A 480 29.95 9.12 -10.44
C CYS A 480 31.12 9.68 -9.61
N CYS A 481 31.54 9.02 -8.53
CA CYS A 481 32.69 9.48 -7.74
C CYS A 481 33.99 9.47 -8.56
N ALA A 482 35.08 10.03 -8.05
CA ALA A 482 36.38 9.90 -8.69
C ALA A 482 36.92 8.47 -8.51
N GLY A 483 37.79 8.00 -9.41
CA GLY A 483 38.30 6.63 -9.38
C GLY A 483 39.10 6.32 -8.10
N ASP A 484 39.89 7.29 -7.62
CA ASP A 484 40.60 7.23 -6.35
C ASP A 484 39.65 7.14 -5.14
N GLU A 485 38.52 7.86 -5.17
CA GLU A 485 37.46 7.75 -4.17
C GLU A 485 36.81 6.36 -4.18
N ALA A 486 36.54 5.78 -5.36
CA ALA A 486 36.00 4.43 -5.50
C ALA A 486 36.96 3.39 -4.91
N MET A 487 38.25 3.46 -5.26
CA MET A 487 39.27 2.56 -4.72
C MET A 487 39.43 2.70 -3.20
N ALA A 488 39.44 3.94 -2.67
CA ALA A 488 39.52 4.19 -1.24
C ALA A 488 38.31 3.61 -0.48
N MET A 489 37.10 3.77 -1.04
CA MET A 489 35.89 3.17 -0.49
C MET A 489 35.96 1.63 -0.55
N ALA A 490 36.30 1.04 -1.70
CA ALA A 490 36.41 -0.41 -1.85
C ALA A 490 37.39 -1.01 -0.84
N LYS A 491 38.55 -0.37 -0.62
CA LYS A 491 39.51 -0.77 0.41
C LYS A 491 38.96 -0.65 1.83
N THR A 492 38.23 0.41 2.12
CA THR A 492 37.64 0.65 3.45
C THR A 492 36.54 -0.34 3.78
N PHE A 493 35.78 -0.76 2.78
CA PHE A 493 34.66 -1.70 2.91
C PHE A 493 35.01 -3.14 2.55
N ALA A 494 36.27 -3.43 2.24
CA ALA A 494 36.74 -4.79 2.03
C ALA A 494 36.51 -5.63 3.29
N PRO A 495 36.11 -6.91 3.16
CA PRO A 495 36.09 -7.81 4.30
C PRO A 495 37.50 -7.93 4.90
N PRO A 496 37.64 -8.10 6.23
CA PRO A 496 38.94 -8.36 6.83
C PRO A 496 39.56 -9.60 6.16
N PRO A 497 40.88 -9.62 5.92
CA PRO A 497 41.53 -10.80 5.37
C PRO A 497 41.21 -12.01 6.26
N PRO A 498 41.03 -13.21 5.67
CA PRO A 498 40.88 -14.42 6.46
C PRO A 498 42.06 -14.53 7.41
N ALA A 499 41.78 -14.88 8.67
CA ALA A 499 42.83 -15.10 9.65
C ALA A 499 43.67 -16.30 9.19
N GLU A 500 44.82 -16.04 8.58
CA GLU A 500 45.79 -17.08 8.31
C GLU A 500 46.43 -17.50 9.63
N ASP A 501 45.98 -18.63 10.17
CA ASP A 501 46.76 -19.47 11.07
C ASP A 501 47.98 -19.97 10.28
N ASP A 502 49.04 -19.16 10.16
CA ASP A 502 50.45 -19.56 10.05
C ASP A 502 51.33 -18.42 9.50
N ALA A 503 51.66 -17.45 10.35
CA ALA A 503 52.86 -16.62 10.18
C ALA A 503 53.51 -16.34 11.54
N ARG A 504 54.31 -17.31 12.00
CA ARG A 504 55.41 -17.03 12.94
C ARG A 504 56.51 -16.30 12.16
N ASP A 505 57.07 -15.27 12.77
CA ASP A 505 58.26 -14.52 12.34
C ASP A 505 58.16 -13.68 11.07
N ALA A 506 57.42 -12.57 11.17
CA ALA A 506 57.91 -11.27 10.70
C ALA A 506 57.40 -10.18 11.66
N GLY A 507 58.26 -9.25 12.01
CA GLY A 507 58.11 -8.36 13.16
C GLY A 507 56.76 -7.65 13.26
N ALA A 508 56.19 -7.74 14.46
CA ALA A 508 55.17 -6.82 14.92
C ALA A 508 55.79 -5.43 15.04
N ASP A 509 55.72 -4.63 13.98
CA ASP A 509 55.80 -3.18 14.03
C ASP A 509 55.18 -2.61 12.75
N ASP A 510 54.27 -1.66 12.95
CA ASP A 510 53.77 -0.68 11.96
C ASP A 510 52.61 -1.08 11.03
N TRP A 511 51.45 -1.38 11.62
CA TRP A 511 50.15 -1.11 10.98
C TRP A 511 49.67 0.30 11.37
N THR A 512 50.47 1.33 11.07
CA THR A 512 49.96 2.71 11.03
C THR A 512 49.31 2.93 9.67
N GLY A 513 47.99 2.74 9.64
CA GLY A 513 47.18 3.12 8.49
C GLY A 513 47.18 4.64 8.30
N GLU A 514 48.17 5.16 7.59
CA GLU A 514 48.06 6.41 6.84
C GLU A 514 47.68 6.07 5.40
N ILE A 515 46.38 6.06 5.12
CA ILE A 515 45.85 6.08 3.76
C ILE A 515 44.84 7.22 3.70
N PHE A 516 45.17 8.20 2.85
CA PHE A 516 44.47 9.45 2.63
C PHE A 516 43.03 9.23 2.11
N ALA A 517 42.10 8.89 3.01
CA ALA A 517 40.86 9.67 3.07
C ALA A 517 41.25 11.01 3.68
N ARG A 518 40.75 12.15 3.19
CA ARG A 518 41.08 13.46 3.76
C ARG A 518 40.42 13.61 5.14
N VAL A 519 40.95 12.92 6.15
CA VAL A 519 40.57 13.04 7.54
C VAL A 519 41.04 14.42 8.01
N THR A 520 40.15 15.39 8.10
CA THR A 520 40.43 16.59 8.91
C THR A 520 40.35 16.18 10.38
N PRO A 521 41.46 16.19 11.15
CA PRO A 521 41.38 16.00 12.59
C PRO A 521 40.65 17.20 13.21
N GLN A 522 39.64 16.92 14.04
CA GLN A 522 39.20 17.91 15.03
C GLN A 522 40.40 18.25 15.90
N SER A 523 40.77 19.53 15.97
CA SER A 523 41.68 20.02 17.01
C SER A 523 41.03 19.77 18.37
N ALA A 524 41.43 18.68 19.02
CA ALA A 524 41.03 18.37 20.38
C ALA A 524 41.82 19.29 21.34
N SER A 525 41.14 20.23 21.97
CA SER A 525 41.61 20.77 23.24
C SER A 525 41.49 19.69 24.30
N SER A 526 42.64 19.38 24.88
CA SER A 526 43.00 18.43 25.93
C SER A 526 41.95 17.99 26.96
N SER A 527 42.14 16.72 27.36
CA SER A 527 41.85 16.05 28.64
C SER A 527 40.46 15.45 28.88
N SER A 528 40.25 14.20 28.46
CA SER A 528 39.50 13.21 29.26
C SER A 528 39.92 11.77 28.94
N SER A 529 40.14 10.98 29.98
CA SER A 529 40.52 9.56 29.96
C SER A 529 39.32 8.65 29.68
N SER A 530 38.81 8.69 28.45
CA SER A 530 37.80 7.73 27.97
C SER A 530 38.35 6.96 26.76
N PRO A 531 38.01 5.67 26.59
CA PRO A 531 38.40 4.93 25.40
C PRO A 531 37.88 5.67 24.16
N PRO A 532 38.68 5.76 23.07
CA PRO A 532 38.24 6.45 21.86
C PRO A 532 36.95 5.77 21.35
N PRO A 533 35.93 6.53 20.92
CA PRO A 533 34.75 5.95 20.31
C PRO A 533 35.16 5.08 19.11
N PRO A 534 34.39 4.03 18.76
CA PRO A 534 34.68 3.23 17.58
C PRO A 534 34.82 4.15 16.36
N LYS A 535 35.87 3.92 15.57
CA LYS A 535 36.20 4.73 14.39
C LYS A 535 34.98 4.74 13.46
N SER A 536 34.23 5.84 13.45
CA SER A 536 33.14 6.02 12.48
C SER A 536 33.76 6.10 11.09
N ILE A 537 33.48 5.11 10.24
CA ILE A 537 33.83 5.18 8.82
C ILE A 537 33.05 6.35 8.23
N ARG A 538 33.77 7.33 7.66
CA ARG A 538 33.16 8.45 6.94
C ARG A 538 33.52 8.33 5.48
N VAL A 539 32.51 8.18 4.63
CA VAL A 539 32.64 8.43 3.19
C VAL A 539 32.66 9.94 3.00
N GLN A 540 33.65 10.46 2.28
CA GLN A 540 33.71 11.87 1.92
C GLN A 540 33.96 11.96 0.42
N LEU A 541 33.04 12.59 -0.30
CA LEU A 541 33.13 12.79 -1.73
C LEU A 541 33.53 14.22 -2.01
N CYS A 542 34.38 14.43 -2.99
CA CYS A 542 34.71 15.76 -3.48
C CYS A 542 33.46 16.43 -4.08
N ASP A 543 33.48 17.75 -4.13
CA ASP A 543 32.31 18.52 -4.60
C ASP A 543 31.96 18.21 -6.05
N GLU A 544 32.95 17.85 -6.87
CA GLU A 544 32.72 17.43 -8.25
C GLU A 544 31.98 16.09 -8.32
N SER A 545 32.38 15.09 -7.53
CA SER A 545 31.71 13.79 -7.44
C SER A 545 30.25 13.94 -7.02
N LYS A 546 29.98 14.76 -5.99
CA LYS A 546 28.61 15.07 -5.55
C LYS A 546 27.82 15.78 -6.64
N ARG A 547 28.43 16.73 -7.35
CA ARG A 547 27.79 17.44 -8.47
C ARG A 547 27.41 16.48 -9.58
N ARG A 548 28.34 15.60 -10.01
CA ARG A 548 28.11 14.60 -11.06
C ARG A 548 27.04 13.60 -10.67
N ALA A 549 27.08 13.08 -9.44
CA ALA A 549 26.06 12.18 -8.90
C ALA A 549 24.67 12.84 -8.91
N GLY A 550 24.56 14.10 -8.49
CA GLY A 550 23.30 14.84 -8.54
C GLY A 550 22.77 15.04 -9.97
N LYS A 551 23.64 15.36 -10.94
CA LYS A 551 23.25 15.49 -12.36
C LYS A 551 22.83 14.16 -12.98
N TYR A 552 23.53 13.08 -12.63
CA TYR A 552 23.16 11.73 -13.09
C TYR A 552 21.80 11.31 -12.51
N LEU A 553 21.56 11.58 -11.22
CA LEU A 553 20.28 11.35 -10.58
C LEU A 553 19.15 12.14 -11.25
N GLU A 554 19.35 13.44 -11.52
CA GLU A 554 18.40 14.29 -12.26
C GLU A 554 18.11 13.71 -13.65
N TYR A 555 19.14 13.27 -14.37
CA TYR A 555 18.99 12.62 -15.67
C TYR A 555 18.13 11.35 -15.60
N VAL A 556 18.44 10.43 -14.67
CA VAL A 556 17.68 9.17 -14.51
C VAL A 556 16.23 9.47 -14.19
N LEU A 557 15.96 10.38 -13.24
CA LEU A 557 14.60 10.75 -12.86
C LEU A 557 13.83 11.39 -14.01
N GLY A 558 14.47 12.26 -14.81
CA GLY A 558 13.85 12.85 -16.00
C GLY A 558 13.53 11.84 -17.11
N GLN A 559 14.21 10.70 -17.17
CA GLN A 559 13.84 9.60 -18.09
C GLN A 559 12.66 8.77 -17.57
N VAL A 560 12.52 8.66 -16.24
CA VAL A 560 11.53 7.81 -15.59
C VAL A 560 10.21 8.54 -15.35
N GLU A 561 10.23 9.84 -15.11
CA GLU A 561 9.05 10.64 -14.79
C GLU A 561 7.89 10.45 -15.79
N PRO A 562 8.08 10.49 -17.13
CA PRO A 562 6.98 10.29 -18.08
C PRO A 562 6.40 8.87 -18.07
N ILE A 563 7.19 7.89 -17.62
CA ILE A 563 6.77 6.48 -17.51
C ILE A 563 5.89 6.29 -16.27
N VAL A 564 6.27 6.97 -15.18
CA VAL A 564 5.60 6.85 -13.88
C VAL A 564 4.38 7.77 -13.77
N CYS A 565 4.42 8.96 -14.36
CA CYS A 565 3.34 9.94 -14.29
C CYS A 565 2.37 9.86 -15.48
N GLY A 566 2.56 8.93 -16.42
CA GLY A 566 1.85 8.92 -17.69
C GLY A 566 2.43 9.91 -18.71
N GLY A 567 2.27 9.59 -20.00
CA GLY A 567 2.98 10.26 -21.10
C GLY A 567 2.50 11.68 -21.43
N LEU A 568 1.41 12.13 -20.82
CA LEU A 568 0.80 13.44 -21.08
C LEU A 568 1.38 14.51 -20.16
N SER A 569 1.31 15.78 -20.58
CA SER A 569 1.58 16.90 -19.68
C SER A 569 0.39 17.17 -18.74
N ASP A 570 0.60 17.88 -17.63
CA ASP A 570 -0.48 18.28 -16.71
C ASP A 570 -1.57 19.11 -17.40
N GLU A 571 -1.18 19.96 -18.36
CA GLU A 571 -2.11 20.78 -19.11
C GLU A 571 -2.93 19.95 -20.08
N ASP A 572 -2.27 19.03 -20.80
CA ASP A 572 -2.94 18.16 -21.77
C ASP A 572 -3.89 17.19 -21.07
N ALA A 573 -3.47 16.54 -19.98
CA ALA A 573 -4.30 15.62 -19.22
C ALA A 573 -5.57 16.30 -18.66
N ARG A 574 -5.49 17.58 -18.27
CA ARG A 574 -6.65 18.35 -17.80
C ARG A 574 -7.53 18.89 -18.92
N ALA A 575 -6.97 19.05 -20.11
CA ALA A 575 -7.67 19.54 -21.29
C ALA A 575 -8.35 18.41 -22.08
N MET A 576 -7.99 17.15 -21.82
CA MET A 576 -8.64 15.98 -22.40
C MET A 576 -10.09 15.87 -21.96
N ASP A 577 -10.95 15.55 -22.92
CA ASP A 577 -12.32 15.16 -22.66
C ASP A 577 -12.35 13.78 -21.98
N VAL A 578 -13.36 13.56 -21.13
CA VAL A 578 -13.57 12.26 -20.48
C VAL A 578 -13.91 11.21 -21.55
N PRO A 579 -13.18 10.08 -21.62
CA PRO A 579 -13.50 8.99 -22.54
C PRO A 579 -14.92 8.45 -22.31
N GLU A 580 -15.59 7.98 -23.36
CA GLU A 580 -16.98 7.50 -23.28
C GLU A 580 -17.12 6.29 -22.34
N GLU A 581 -16.07 5.48 -22.24
CA GLU A 581 -15.97 4.27 -21.43
C GLU A 581 -15.66 4.52 -19.95
N VAL A 582 -15.49 5.79 -19.55
CA VAL A 582 -15.04 6.19 -18.22
C VAL A 582 -16.04 7.20 -17.63
N ASP A 583 -16.55 6.94 -16.43
CA ASP A 583 -17.38 7.93 -15.74
C ASP A 583 -16.55 9.11 -15.19
N ALA A 584 -17.22 10.22 -14.89
CA ALA A 584 -16.55 11.44 -14.44
C ALA A 584 -15.81 11.30 -13.09
N ALA A 585 -16.26 10.43 -12.19
CA ALA A 585 -15.65 10.23 -10.89
C ALA A 585 -14.36 9.40 -11.01
N THR A 586 -14.41 8.34 -11.81
CA THR A 586 -13.26 7.50 -12.19
C THR A 586 -12.20 8.32 -12.91
N TRP A 587 -12.59 9.17 -13.87
CA TRP A 587 -11.67 10.09 -14.53
C TRP A 587 -11.02 11.07 -13.56
N ALA A 588 -11.81 11.69 -12.66
CA ALA A 588 -11.28 12.60 -11.65
C ALA A 588 -10.33 11.90 -10.66
N ALA A 589 -10.55 10.63 -10.34
CA ALA A 589 -9.64 9.82 -9.55
C ALA A 589 -8.32 9.58 -10.30
N ALA A 590 -8.36 9.16 -11.57
CA ALA A 590 -7.17 8.94 -12.40
C ALA A 590 -6.29 10.21 -12.50
N ILE A 591 -6.91 11.37 -12.76
CA ILE A 591 -6.21 12.65 -12.81
C ILE A 591 -5.56 13.00 -11.46
N ARG A 592 -6.21 12.68 -10.34
CA ARG A 592 -5.66 12.91 -9.00
C ARG A 592 -4.49 11.98 -8.68
N VAL A 593 -4.56 10.70 -9.04
CA VAL A 593 -3.42 9.77 -8.90
C VAL A 593 -2.21 10.32 -9.63
N ARG A 594 -2.39 10.69 -10.90
CA ARG A 594 -1.35 11.31 -11.71
C ARG A 594 -0.80 12.59 -11.08
N ALA A 595 -1.66 13.48 -10.62
CA ALA A 595 -1.24 14.73 -9.98
C ALA A 595 -0.40 14.49 -8.71
N GLY A 596 -0.74 13.46 -7.92
CA GLY A 596 0.07 13.04 -6.77
C GLY A 596 1.44 12.51 -7.17
N ALA A 597 1.51 11.68 -8.22
CA ALA A 597 2.78 11.19 -8.76
C ALA A 597 3.70 12.34 -9.21
N VAL A 598 3.15 13.29 -9.97
CA VAL A 598 3.87 14.51 -10.41
C VAL A 598 4.34 15.34 -9.20
N ALA A 599 3.54 15.45 -8.15
CA ALA A 599 3.94 16.14 -6.93
C ALA A 599 5.16 15.49 -6.25
N VAL A 600 5.25 14.15 -6.28
CA VAL A 600 6.43 13.42 -5.76
C VAL A 600 7.68 13.81 -6.55
N PHE A 601 7.66 13.75 -7.88
CA PHE A 601 8.81 14.14 -8.71
C PHE A 601 9.23 15.59 -8.50
N ARG A 602 8.27 16.52 -8.49
CA ARG A 602 8.54 17.95 -8.19
C ARG A 602 9.18 18.17 -6.83
N SER A 603 8.85 17.34 -5.83
CA SER A 603 9.50 17.44 -4.51
C SER A 603 10.95 16.95 -4.54
N VAL A 604 11.29 16.02 -5.44
CA VAL A 604 12.64 15.52 -5.61
C VAL A 604 13.55 16.54 -6.28
N ASP A 605 13.01 17.39 -7.17
CA ASP A 605 13.76 18.49 -7.82
C ASP A 605 14.47 19.42 -6.82
N ALA A 606 13.87 19.61 -5.65
CA ALA A 606 14.47 20.41 -4.57
C ALA A 606 15.82 19.85 -4.09
N PHE A 607 16.03 18.53 -4.19
CA PHE A 607 17.26 17.86 -3.78
C PHE A 607 18.29 17.71 -4.91
N THR A 608 17.84 17.68 -6.17
CA THR A 608 18.70 17.46 -7.35
C THR A 608 19.18 18.75 -7.99
N SER A 609 18.48 19.88 -7.77
CA SER A 609 18.79 21.18 -8.37
C SER A 609 20.27 21.58 -8.24
N GLU A 610 20.77 22.36 -9.21
CA GLU A 610 22.18 22.79 -9.22
C GLU A 610 22.61 23.56 -7.96
N THR A 611 21.65 24.23 -7.31
CA THR A 611 21.87 25.01 -6.08
C THR A 611 21.67 24.23 -4.79
N ALA A 612 21.20 22.98 -4.85
CA ALA A 612 20.97 22.17 -3.67
C ALA A 612 22.29 21.76 -3.01
N ASP A 613 22.29 21.72 -1.67
CA ASP A 613 23.38 21.08 -0.93
C ASP A 613 23.34 19.57 -1.18
N LYS A 614 24.44 19.03 -1.71
CA LYS A 614 24.57 17.61 -2.09
C LYS A 614 25.35 16.80 -1.04
N ALA A 615 25.61 17.37 0.14
CA ALA A 615 26.27 16.66 1.25
C ALA A 615 25.51 15.39 1.68
N TRP A 616 24.18 15.34 1.51
CA TRP A 616 23.38 14.17 1.82
C TRP A 616 23.70 12.94 0.94
N ILE A 617 24.31 13.14 -0.25
CA ILE A 617 24.74 12.03 -1.13
C ILE A 617 25.83 11.19 -0.46
N GLU A 618 26.74 11.79 0.32
CA GLU A 618 27.79 11.05 1.03
C GLU A 618 27.17 10.08 2.04
N ARG A 619 26.14 10.53 2.75
CA ARG A 619 25.36 9.70 3.66
C ARG A 619 24.64 8.58 2.91
N ALA A 620 24.04 8.90 1.77
CA ALA A 620 23.36 7.91 0.93
C ALA A 620 24.33 6.81 0.43
N VAL A 621 25.55 7.16 0.03
CA VAL A 621 26.59 6.20 -0.36
C VAL A 621 27.01 5.33 0.82
N TYR A 622 27.22 5.92 1.99
CA TYR A 622 27.57 5.18 3.19
C TYR A 622 26.47 4.18 3.60
N ASP A 623 25.22 4.63 3.66
CA ASP A 623 24.07 3.82 4.05
C ASP A 623 23.76 2.73 3.01
N LEU A 624 24.16 2.91 1.74
CA LEU A 624 24.01 1.92 0.67
C LEU A 624 25.03 0.77 0.75
N ILE A 625 26.28 1.06 1.11
CA ILE A 625 27.39 0.07 1.08
C ILE A 625 27.48 -0.73 2.39
N LYS A 626 27.03 -0.13 3.51
CA LYS A 626 27.03 -0.75 4.83
C LYS A 626 25.95 -1.82 4.94
#